data_AF-A0A940TX31-F1
#
_entry.id   AF-A0A940TX31-F1
#
_cell.length_a   1.000
_cell.length_b   1.000
_cell.length_c   1.000
_cell.angle_alpha   90.00
_cell.angle_beta   90.00
_cell.angle_gamma   90.00
#
_symmetry.space_group_name_H-M   'P 1'
#
loop_
_entity.id
_entity.type
_entity.pdbx_description
1 polymer ?
#
loop_
_entity_poly.entity_id
_entity_poly.type
_entity_poly.pdbx_seq_one_letter_code
_entity_poly.pdbx_strand_id
1 'polypeptide(L)'
;MDTQIQETHSNGYKVDEDGKSAGDGAGSAAGLAANNATRLAGAENGSAAGQKAAQSMTAKTGYDLFDALLEIRSELEDLQYILDNIRRGKTIIPDYAAYIVTTKENLHDLMKIVNEFSALPKDRRPREAANNVDTIRHINNLWEQMEFSPLIAHPGVEPKGSADVQKELHYLDLLDEQIHSLVYQIGILTIPHQIGQWKDKTRPGYFIPFHEVFAADLPLAADRDRMLKYISLTPELIEGFFTDVENGRLYRYSTSPFRRLVSLGMVILALALATGIVAAACFINKNGSIPAWPLAPADLPKMLMGWGAILAGMGVHVVVGSAKRSKTQNGMPSVLMDLILIIDARFGEIVMKLTLGLIGLFGLVMISTTRLPVANVLNNVLQQAVPAVGNGTAQPSLITQVTPLNAFLVGYSLDSIIELFGTSMESASQVKSLIPKGG
;
A
#
# COMPACT_ATOMS: atom_id res chain seq x y z
N MET A 1 -14.03 12.49 -45.64
CA MET A 1 -12.98 11.74 -44.92
C MET A 1 -13.48 11.63 -43.50
N ASP A 2 -14.38 10.67 -43.28
CA ASP A 2 -15.04 10.44 -42.00
C ASP A 2 -14.47 9.15 -41.41
N THR A 3 -13.74 9.29 -40.31
CA THR A 3 -13.18 8.17 -39.57
C THR A 3 -14.15 7.83 -38.45
N GLN A 4 -14.95 6.79 -38.63
CA GLN A 4 -15.70 6.17 -37.54
C GLN A 4 -14.72 5.41 -36.64
N ILE A 5 -14.66 5.80 -35.36
CA ILE A 5 -14.02 5.03 -34.30
C ILE A 5 -15.13 4.17 -33.68
N GLN A 6 -15.05 2.85 -33.91
CA GLN A 6 -15.80 1.86 -33.14
C GLN A 6 -15.00 1.52 -31.88
N GLU A 7 -15.49 1.94 -30.72
CA GLU A 7 -15.07 1.42 -29.43
C GLU A 7 -15.87 0.15 -29.11
N THR A 8 -15.21 -1.01 -29.17
CA THR A 8 -15.74 -2.27 -28.62
C THR A 8 -15.14 -2.50 -27.24
N HIS A 9 -15.91 -2.24 -26.19
CA HIS A 9 -15.63 -2.73 -24.84
C HIS A 9 -16.20 -4.15 -24.69
N SER A 10 -15.30 -5.14 -24.76
CA SER A 10 -15.59 -6.53 -24.41
C SER A 10 -14.97 -6.82 -23.05
N ASN A 11 -15.79 -6.81 -21.99
CA ASN A 11 -15.40 -7.35 -20.68
C ASN A 11 -15.41 -8.88 -20.76
N GLY A 12 -14.27 -9.46 -21.13
CA GLY A 12 -14.05 -10.91 -21.08
C GLY A 12 -13.59 -11.32 -19.68
N TYR A 13 -14.51 -11.86 -18.88
CA TYR A 13 -14.15 -12.62 -17.68
C TYR A 13 -13.57 -13.97 -18.15
N LYS A 14 -12.25 -14.13 -18.06
CA LYS A 14 -11.62 -15.45 -18.21
C LYS A 14 -11.84 -16.22 -16.90
N VAL A 15 -12.61 -17.29 -16.98
CA VAL A 15 -12.65 -18.31 -15.93
C VAL A 15 -11.42 -19.19 -16.16
N ASP A 16 -10.45 -19.12 -15.25
CA ASP A 16 -9.31 -20.04 -15.25
C ASP A 16 -9.79 -21.44 -14.81
N GLU A 17 -9.64 -22.43 -15.70
CA GLU A 17 -10.05 -23.84 -15.49
C GLU A 17 -9.08 -24.65 -14.61
N ASP A 18 -8.01 -24.06 -14.08
CA ASP A 18 -7.02 -24.80 -13.31
C ASP A 18 -7.32 -24.77 -11.80
N GLY A 19 -8.15 -25.73 -11.39
CA GLY A 19 -8.43 -26.03 -9.99
C GLY A 19 -7.18 -26.47 -9.22
N LYS A 20 -6.52 -25.51 -8.57
CA LYS A 20 -5.72 -25.70 -7.34
C LYS A 20 -5.39 -24.34 -6.70
N SER A 21 -6.33 -23.81 -5.92
CA SER A 21 -6.08 -22.70 -5.01
C SER A 21 -5.67 -23.23 -3.63
N ALA A 22 -4.49 -22.82 -3.18
CA ALA A 22 -3.96 -23.09 -1.85
C ALA A 22 -4.83 -22.39 -0.79
N GLY A 23 -5.31 -23.17 0.17
CA GLY A 23 -6.15 -22.69 1.25
C GLY A 23 -5.35 -21.93 2.30
N ASP A 24 -5.66 -20.65 2.46
CA ASP A 24 -5.43 -19.88 3.70
C ASP A 24 -6.50 -18.79 3.93
N GLY A 25 -7.66 -18.88 3.26
CA GLY A 25 -8.79 -17.93 3.39
C GLY A 25 -9.90 -18.34 4.37
N ALA A 26 -9.82 -19.51 5.00
CA ALA A 26 -10.94 -20.10 5.74
C ALA A 26 -11.22 -19.42 7.11
N GLY A 27 -10.24 -18.74 7.71
CA GLY A 27 -10.37 -18.17 9.06
C GLY A 27 -11.24 -16.91 9.14
N SER A 28 -11.20 -16.04 8.12
CA SER A 28 -11.96 -14.79 8.12
C SER A 28 -13.44 -15.00 7.76
N ALA A 29 -13.72 -15.87 6.78
CA ALA A 29 -15.09 -16.18 6.37
C ALA A 29 -15.89 -16.93 7.44
N ALA A 30 -15.25 -17.79 8.24
CA ALA A 30 -15.89 -18.50 9.34
C ALA A 30 -16.27 -17.55 10.50
N GLY A 31 -15.45 -16.54 10.78
CA GLY A 31 -15.74 -15.51 11.79
C GLY A 31 -16.91 -14.61 11.39
N LEU A 32 -16.96 -14.18 10.13
CA LEU A 32 -18.08 -13.40 9.59
C LEU A 32 -19.38 -14.21 9.56
N ALA A 33 -19.32 -15.47 9.13
CA ALA A 33 -20.48 -16.36 9.10
C ALA A 33 -21.03 -16.66 10.51
N ALA A 34 -20.16 -16.80 11.52
CA ALA A 34 -20.59 -16.99 12.91
C ALA A 34 -21.21 -15.73 13.53
N ASN A 35 -20.66 -14.54 13.25
CA ASN A 35 -21.27 -13.27 13.67
C ASN A 35 -22.62 -13.03 12.97
N ASN A 36 -22.71 -13.32 11.67
CA ASN A 36 -23.95 -13.15 10.92
C ASN A 36 -25.01 -14.19 11.31
N ALA A 37 -24.64 -15.45 11.58
CA ALA A 37 -25.55 -16.44 12.14
C ALA A 37 -26.06 -16.04 13.54
N THR A 38 -25.23 -15.40 14.36
CA THR A 38 -25.62 -14.89 15.68
C THR A 38 -26.56 -13.68 15.57
N ARG A 39 -26.32 -12.76 14.61
CA ARG A 39 -27.22 -11.64 14.29
C ARG A 39 -28.56 -12.15 13.70
N LEU A 40 -28.53 -13.15 12.82
CA LEU A 40 -29.73 -13.75 12.20
C LEU A 40 -30.57 -14.54 13.21
N ALA A 41 -29.95 -15.33 14.10
CA ALA A 41 -30.63 -15.99 15.20
C ALA A 41 -31.21 -15.00 16.23
N GLY A 42 -30.61 -13.82 16.34
CA GLY A 42 -31.15 -12.68 17.09
C GLY A 42 -32.32 -11.99 16.37
N ALA A 43 -32.31 -11.92 15.04
CA ALA A 43 -33.33 -11.27 14.23
C ALA A 43 -34.68 -12.03 14.27
N GLU A 44 -34.64 -13.38 14.27
CA GLU A 44 -35.86 -14.21 14.39
C GLU A 44 -36.57 -14.05 15.76
N ASN A 45 -35.86 -13.59 16.80
CA ASN A 45 -36.41 -13.34 18.14
C ASN A 45 -36.47 -11.84 18.53
N GLY A 46 -36.11 -10.92 17.62
CA GLY A 46 -35.61 -9.58 17.97
C GLY A 46 -36.38 -8.37 17.46
N SER A 47 -37.57 -8.53 16.85
CA SER A 47 -38.35 -7.42 16.26
C SER A 47 -38.57 -6.22 17.20
N ALA A 48 -38.68 -6.45 18.52
CA ALA A 48 -38.86 -5.38 19.51
C ALA A 48 -37.55 -4.80 20.10
N ALA A 49 -36.42 -5.51 19.95
CA ALA A 49 -35.13 -5.12 20.51
C ALA A 49 -34.29 -4.29 19.51
N GLY A 50 -34.32 -4.64 18.22
CA GLY A 50 -33.71 -3.84 17.16
C GLY A 50 -34.37 -2.47 17.00
N GLN A 51 -35.71 -2.42 17.04
CA GLN A 51 -36.46 -1.15 16.97
C GLN A 51 -36.26 -0.24 18.18
N LYS A 52 -36.01 -0.80 19.39
CA LYS A 52 -35.65 -0.01 20.57
C LYS A 52 -34.23 0.55 20.53
N ALA A 53 -33.30 -0.11 19.83
CA ALA A 53 -31.95 0.41 19.62
C ALA A 53 -31.97 1.59 18.63
N ALA A 54 -32.68 1.48 17.52
CA ALA A 54 -32.84 2.57 16.54
C ALA A 54 -33.61 3.79 17.10
N GLN A 55 -34.70 3.56 17.84
CA GLN A 55 -35.48 4.67 18.44
C GLN A 55 -34.81 5.34 19.65
N SER A 56 -33.82 4.71 20.27
CA SER A 56 -32.97 5.33 21.30
C SER A 56 -31.80 6.12 20.69
N MET A 57 -31.56 6.04 19.37
CA MET A 57 -30.38 6.65 18.76
C MET A 57 -30.49 8.17 18.56
N THR A 58 -31.66 8.68 18.23
CA THR A 58 -31.82 10.05 17.69
C THR A 58 -31.77 11.18 18.73
N ALA A 59 -31.74 10.88 20.03
CA ALA A 59 -31.71 11.91 21.09
C ALA A 59 -30.51 11.81 22.06
N LYS A 60 -29.60 10.83 21.89
CA LYS A 60 -28.62 10.50 22.94
C LYS A 60 -27.24 9.97 22.48
N THR A 61 -26.99 9.78 21.20
CA THR A 61 -25.92 8.84 20.79
C THR A 61 -24.52 9.41 20.62
N GLY A 62 -24.34 10.71 20.40
CA GLY A 62 -22.98 11.25 20.25
C GLY A 62 -22.20 10.66 19.07
N TYR A 63 -22.87 10.07 18.08
CA TYR A 63 -22.25 9.67 16.82
C TYR A 63 -21.70 10.91 16.11
N ASP A 64 -20.43 10.86 15.72
CA ASP A 64 -19.90 11.81 14.76
C ASP A 64 -20.21 11.36 13.32
N LEU A 65 -19.94 12.25 12.36
CA LEU A 65 -20.15 11.96 10.94
C LEU A 65 -19.40 10.71 10.47
N PHE A 66 -18.18 10.49 10.98
CA PHE A 66 -17.33 9.40 10.52
C PHE A 66 -17.81 8.06 11.06
N ASP A 67 -18.26 8.02 12.31
CA ASP A 67 -18.86 6.82 12.87
C ASP A 67 -20.11 6.41 12.08
N ALA A 68 -20.97 7.37 11.71
CA ALA A 68 -22.14 7.09 10.88
C ALA A 68 -21.76 6.56 9.49
N LEU A 69 -20.73 7.12 8.86
CA LEU A 69 -20.22 6.66 7.56
C LEU A 69 -19.60 5.25 7.65
N LEU A 70 -18.88 4.94 8.73
CA LEU A 70 -18.30 3.61 8.96
C LEU A 70 -19.40 2.57 9.21
N GLU A 71 -20.45 2.93 9.94
CA GLU A 71 -21.61 2.06 10.17
C GLU A 71 -22.37 1.80 8.86
N ILE A 72 -22.59 2.83 8.03
CA ILE A 72 -23.19 2.67 6.69
C ILE A 72 -22.38 1.65 5.88
N ARG A 73 -21.06 1.78 5.87
CA ARG A 73 -20.19 0.83 5.16
C ARG A 73 -20.36 -0.60 5.70
N SER A 74 -20.37 -0.79 7.02
CA SER A 74 -20.56 -2.11 7.62
C SER A 74 -21.89 -2.74 7.20
N GLU A 75 -22.98 -1.99 7.21
CA GLU A 75 -24.29 -2.48 6.79
C GLU A 75 -24.34 -2.80 5.28
N LEU A 76 -23.62 -2.06 4.44
CA LEU A 76 -23.47 -2.33 3.01
C LEU A 76 -22.65 -3.59 2.72
N GLU A 77 -21.58 -3.83 3.48
CA GLU A 77 -20.75 -5.05 3.37
C GLU A 77 -21.55 -6.29 3.77
N ASP A 78 -22.34 -6.21 4.84
CA ASP A 78 -23.24 -7.29 5.25
C ASP A 78 -24.32 -7.57 4.19
N LEU A 79 -24.91 -6.52 3.61
CA LEU A 79 -25.86 -6.64 2.51
C LEU A 79 -25.20 -7.32 1.29
N GLN A 80 -24.01 -6.88 0.90
CA GLN A 80 -23.26 -7.46 -0.21
C GLN A 80 -22.96 -8.95 -0.01
N TYR A 81 -22.59 -9.35 1.21
CA TYR A 81 -22.38 -10.76 1.55
C TYR A 81 -23.65 -11.61 1.33
N ILE A 82 -24.82 -11.07 1.68
CA ILE A 82 -26.10 -11.75 1.45
C ILE A 82 -26.40 -11.85 -0.05
N LEU A 83 -26.23 -10.75 -0.79
CA LEU A 83 -26.45 -10.74 -2.24
C LEU A 83 -25.55 -11.74 -2.98
N ASP A 84 -24.27 -11.89 -2.56
CA ASP A 84 -23.36 -12.90 -3.12
C ASP A 84 -23.83 -14.34 -2.82
N ASN A 85 -24.36 -14.59 -1.61
CA ASN A 85 -24.91 -15.91 -1.29
C ASN A 85 -26.16 -16.24 -2.11
N ILE A 86 -27.04 -15.25 -2.36
CA ILE A 86 -28.20 -15.40 -3.24
C ILE A 86 -27.73 -15.67 -4.68
N ARG A 87 -26.79 -14.88 -5.20
CA ARG A 87 -26.20 -15.04 -6.54
C ARG A 87 -25.62 -16.44 -6.76
N ARG A 88 -25.01 -17.04 -5.73
CA ARG A 88 -24.45 -18.40 -5.76
C ARG A 88 -25.49 -19.50 -5.53
N GLY A 89 -26.77 -19.16 -5.33
CA GLY A 89 -27.85 -20.12 -5.09
C GLY A 89 -27.77 -20.82 -3.73
N LYS A 90 -27.05 -20.25 -2.76
CA LYS A 90 -26.95 -20.81 -1.40
C LYS A 90 -28.20 -20.51 -0.56
N THR A 91 -28.94 -19.48 -0.94
CA THR A 91 -30.19 -19.02 -0.32
C THR A 91 -31.01 -18.24 -1.35
N ILE A 92 -32.23 -17.84 -0.98
CA ILE A 92 -33.15 -17.06 -1.80
C ILE A 92 -33.52 -15.76 -1.07
N ILE A 93 -33.90 -14.73 -1.82
CA ILE A 93 -34.23 -13.40 -1.26
C ILE A 93 -35.32 -13.46 -0.16
N PRO A 94 -36.41 -14.24 -0.30
CA PRO A 94 -37.44 -14.32 0.73
C PRO A 94 -36.91 -14.73 2.12
N ASP A 95 -35.89 -15.60 2.18
CA ASP A 95 -35.28 -16.04 3.44
C ASP A 95 -34.64 -14.87 4.22
N TYR A 96 -34.18 -13.84 3.50
CA TYR A 96 -33.51 -12.66 4.05
C TYR A 96 -34.35 -11.39 3.99
N ALA A 97 -35.63 -11.47 3.61
CA ALA A 97 -36.45 -10.29 3.38
C ALA A 97 -36.59 -9.39 4.60
N ALA A 98 -36.75 -9.97 5.79
CA ALA A 98 -36.81 -9.22 7.05
C ALA A 98 -35.50 -8.47 7.34
N TYR A 99 -34.36 -9.13 7.09
CA TYR A 99 -33.04 -8.54 7.26
C TYR A 99 -32.84 -7.38 6.29
N ILE A 100 -33.14 -7.55 4.99
CA ILE A 100 -33.01 -6.50 3.98
C ILE A 100 -33.85 -5.26 4.35
N VAL A 101 -35.08 -5.46 4.86
CA VAL A 101 -35.93 -4.36 5.35
C VAL A 101 -35.27 -3.64 6.53
N THR A 102 -34.74 -4.39 7.51
CA THR A 102 -34.04 -3.78 8.67
C THR A 102 -32.79 -3.01 8.25
N THR A 103 -31.94 -3.58 7.39
CA THR A 103 -30.75 -2.90 6.87
C THR A 103 -31.13 -1.64 6.09
N LYS A 104 -32.20 -1.67 5.30
CA LYS A 104 -32.72 -0.48 4.62
C LYS A 104 -33.12 0.62 5.61
N GLU A 105 -33.86 0.28 6.67
CA GLU A 105 -34.26 1.22 7.72
C GLU A 105 -33.03 1.82 8.44
N ASN A 106 -32.07 0.97 8.82
CA ASN A 106 -30.82 1.41 9.46
C ASN A 106 -30.03 2.37 8.57
N LEU A 107 -29.86 2.02 7.28
CA LEU A 107 -29.17 2.86 6.31
C LEU A 107 -29.88 4.20 6.13
N HIS A 108 -31.22 4.20 6.05
CA HIS A 108 -32.00 5.43 5.96
C HIS A 108 -31.78 6.35 7.17
N ASP A 109 -31.80 5.81 8.39
CA ASP A 109 -31.55 6.55 9.62
C ASP A 109 -30.13 7.12 9.67
N LEU A 110 -29.11 6.34 9.28
CA LEU A 110 -27.72 6.80 9.21
C LEU A 110 -27.53 7.88 8.13
N MET A 111 -28.18 7.74 6.98
CA MET A 111 -28.13 8.73 5.90
C MET A 111 -28.76 10.06 6.32
N LYS A 112 -29.78 10.03 7.18
CA LYS A 112 -30.31 11.25 7.78
C LYS A 112 -29.25 11.99 8.61
N ILE A 113 -28.45 11.28 9.41
CA ILE A 113 -27.35 11.85 10.18
C ILE A 113 -26.32 12.51 9.24
N VAL A 114 -25.90 11.79 8.20
CA VAL A 114 -24.96 12.32 7.18
C VAL A 114 -25.50 13.62 6.55
N ASN A 115 -26.80 13.65 6.24
CA ASN A 115 -27.47 14.82 5.67
C ASN A 115 -27.52 16.00 6.64
N GLU A 116 -27.81 15.76 7.92
CA GLU A 116 -27.79 16.79 8.96
C GLU A 116 -26.40 17.45 9.07
N PHE A 117 -25.31 16.66 9.01
CA PHE A 117 -23.95 17.21 8.98
C PHE A 117 -23.65 18.01 7.71
N SER A 118 -24.15 17.57 6.55
CA SER A 118 -23.95 18.26 5.27
C SER A 118 -24.64 19.64 5.23
N ALA A 119 -25.77 19.78 5.94
CA ALA A 119 -26.55 20.99 6.06
C ALA A 119 -25.93 22.03 7.02
N LEU A 120 -24.92 21.64 7.81
CA LEU A 120 -24.25 22.56 8.73
C LEU A 120 -23.54 23.70 7.97
N PRO A 121 -23.42 24.89 8.60
CA PRO A 121 -22.53 25.95 8.13
C PRO A 121 -21.11 25.45 7.88
N LYS A 122 -20.41 26.01 6.88
CA LYS A 122 -19.08 25.53 6.44
C LYS A 122 -18.05 25.51 7.57
N ASP A 123 -18.12 26.47 8.49
CA ASP A 123 -17.25 26.61 9.66
C ASP A 123 -17.49 25.56 10.76
N ARG A 124 -18.63 24.85 10.71
CA ARG A 124 -19.01 23.81 11.67
C ARG A 124 -18.87 22.39 11.13
N ARG A 125 -18.58 22.25 9.83
CA ARG A 125 -18.39 20.93 9.21
C ARG A 125 -16.99 20.38 9.53
N PRO A 126 -16.86 19.06 9.71
CA PRO A 126 -15.55 18.41 9.65
C PRO A 126 -14.80 18.84 8.38
N ARG A 127 -13.49 19.05 8.47
CA ARG A 127 -12.68 19.61 7.36
C ARG A 127 -12.81 18.78 6.09
N GLU A 128 -12.83 17.47 6.24
CA GLU A 128 -12.98 16.48 5.18
C GLU A 128 -14.32 16.62 4.47
N ALA A 129 -15.41 16.78 5.23
CA ALA A 129 -16.76 16.99 4.70
C ALA A 129 -16.94 18.39 4.08
N ALA A 130 -16.33 19.42 4.66
CA ALA A 130 -16.40 20.80 4.16
C ALA A 130 -15.78 20.92 2.75
N ASN A 131 -14.76 20.12 2.45
CA ASN A 131 -14.07 20.09 1.17
C ASN A 131 -14.70 19.11 0.16
N ASN A 132 -15.59 18.21 0.60
CA ASN A 132 -16.14 17.11 -0.19
C ASN A 132 -17.68 17.06 -0.16
N VAL A 133 -18.34 18.21 -0.26
CA VAL A 133 -19.81 18.31 -0.26
C VAL A 133 -20.43 17.51 -1.41
N ASP A 134 -19.75 17.50 -2.57
CA ASP A 134 -20.20 16.76 -3.74
C ASP A 134 -20.17 15.26 -3.50
N THR A 135 -19.18 14.76 -2.77
CA THR A 135 -19.09 13.36 -2.35
C THR A 135 -20.30 12.96 -1.51
N ILE A 136 -20.72 13.78 -0.53
CA ILE A 136 -21.91 13.50 0.28
C ILE A 136 -23.17 13.45 -0.58
N ARG A 137 -23.30 14.38 -1.53
CA ARG A 137 -24.41 14.37 -2.50
C ARG A 137 -24.38 13.12 -3.37
N HIS A 138 -23.21 12.64 -3.78
CA HIS A 138 -23.09 11.38 -4.52
C HIS A 138 -23.50 10.16 -3.67
N ILE A 139 -23.12 10.12 -2.39
CA ILE A 139 -23.56 9.08 -1.44
C ILE A 139 -25.09 9.05 -1.36
N ASN A 140 -25.74 10.21 -1.17
CA ASN A 140 -27.21 10.29 -1.15
C ASN A 140 -27.84 9.81 -2.45
N ASN A 141 -27.37 10.29 -3.60
CA ASN A 141 -27.93 9.91 -4.89
C ASN A 141 -27.79 8.40 -5.16
N LEU A 142 -26.67 7.80 -4.78
CA LEU A 142 -26.44 6.35 -4.91
C LEU A 142 -27.39 5.57 -3.99
N TRP A 143 -27.57 6.01 -2.75
CA TRP A 143 -28.52 5.40 -1.83
C TRP A 143 -29.96 5.47 -2.35
N GLU A 144 -30.42 6.64 -2.80
CA GLU A 144 -31.76 6.81 -3.39
C GLU A 144 -31.95 5.87 -4.58
N GLN A 145 -30.95 5.71 -5.45
CA GLN A 145 -31.02 4.76 -6.58
C GLN A 145 -31.14 3.31 -6.11
N MET A 146 -30.41 2.92 -5.06
CA MET A 146 -30.50 1.57 -4.48
C MET A 146 -31.89 1.31 -3.86
N GLU A 147 -32.50 2.31 -3.21
CA GLU A 147 -33.84 2.18 -2.61
C GLU A 147 -34.93 1.84 -3.65
N PHE A 148 -34.74 2.24 -4.91
CA PHE A 148 -35.65 1.93 -6.02
C PHE A 148 -35.42 0.54 -6.65
N SER A 149 -34.35 -0.17 -6.28
CA SER A 149 -34.13 -1.54 -6.77
C SER A 149 -35.26 -2.46 -6.29
N PRO A 150 -35.87 -3.29 -7.16
CA PRO A 150 -36.94 -4.21 -6.75
C PRO A 150 -36.55 -5.13 -5.59
N LEU A 151 -35.27 -5.50 -5.50
CA LEU A 151 -34.78 -6.40 -4.44
C LEU A 151 -34.71 -5.73 -3.06
N ILE A 152 -34.58 -4.39 -3.02
CA ILE A 152 -34.58 -3.60 -1.78
C ILE A 152 -35.99 -3.07 -1.48
N ALA A 153 -36.75 -2.69 -2.50
CA ALA A 153 -38.11 -2.19 -2.34
C ALA A 153 -39.08 -3.30 -1.90
N HIS A 154 -38.92 -4.51 -2.45
CA HIS A 154 -39.86 -5.62 -2.27
C HIS A 154 -39.15 -6.98 -2.12
N PRO A 155 -38.29 -7.17 -1.09
CA PRO A 155 -37.46 -8.37 -0.96
C PRO A 155 -38.25 -9.68 -0.74
N GLY A 156 -39.54 -9.61 -0.38
CA GLY A 156 -40.37 -10.81 -0.15
C GLY A 156 -41.07 -11.35 -1.40
N VAL A 157 -40.90 -10.75 -2.58
CA VAL A 157 -41.63 -11.15 -3.79
C VAL A 157 -40.83 -12.21 -4.55
N GLU A 158 -41.35 -13.44 -4.60
CA GLU A 158 -40.73 -14.52 -5.37
C GLU A 158 -40.83 -14.29 -6.90
N PRO A 159 -39.78 -14.62 -7.67
CA PRO A 159 -39.80 -14.60 -9.14
C PRO A 159 -40.84 -15.60 -9.67
N LYS A 160 -41.72 -15.18 -10.59
CA LYS A 160 -42.75 -16.06 -11.19
C LYS A 160 -42.32 -16.58 -12.56
N GLY A 161 -41.15 -17.22 -12.61
CA GLY A 161 -40.66 -17.94 -13.79
C GLY A 161 -39.22 -17.62 -14.18
N SER A 162 -38.71 -18.28 -15.22
CA SER A 162 -37.31 -18.17 -15.64
C SER A 162 -36.91 -16.78 -16.16
N ALA A 163 -37.83 -16.05 -16.79
CA ALA A 163 -37.61 -14.68 -17.23
C ALA A 163 -37.44 -13.71 -16.04
N ASP A 164 -38.03 -14.04 -14.88
CA ASP A 164 -37.89 -13.24 -13.67
C ASP A 164 -36.56 -13.51 -12.97
N VAL A 165 -36.05 -14.76 -13.02
CA VAL A 165 -34.72 -15.10 -12.48
C VAL A 165 -33.60 -14.35 -13.21
N GLN A 166 -33.66 -14.21 -14.54
CA GLN A 166 -32.66 -13.43 -15.28
C GLN A 166 -32.69 -11.94 -14.91
N LYS A 167 -33.88 -11.38 -14.67
CA LYS A 167 -34.01 -9.98 -14.20
C LYS A 167 -33.50 -9.83 -12.77
N GLU A 168 -33.76 -10.80 -11.91
CA GLU A 168 -33.25 -10.82 -10.54
C GLU A 168 -31.73 -10.82 -10.52
N LEU A 169 -31.08 -11.68 -11.32
CA LEU A 169 -29.61 -11.67 -11.48
C LEU A 169 -29.10 -10.31 -11.96
N HIS A 170 -29.77 -9.71 -12.93
CA HIS A 170 -29.42 -8.36 -13.39
C HIS A 170 -29.54 -7.30 -12.28
N TYR A 171 -30.59 -7.35 -11.46
CA TYR A 171 -30.74 -6.44 -10.32
C TYR A 171 -29.71 -6.69 -9.22
N LEU A 172 -29.31 -7.94 -8.99
CA LEU A 172 -28.21 -8.26 -8.08
C LEU A 172 -26.90 -7.62 -8.53
N ASP A 173 -26.59 -7.70 -9.83
CA ASP A 173 -25.37 -7.09 -10.39
C ASP A 173 -25.40 -5.56 -10.33
N LEU A 174 -26.54 -4.94 -10.62
CA LEU A 174 -26.71 -3.49 -10.47
C LEU A 174 -26.55 -3.03 -9.02
N LEU A 175 -27.15 -3.75 -8.07
CA LEU A 175 -27.00 -3.42 -6.65
C LEU A 175 -25.55 -3.57 -6.17
N ASP A 176 -24.88 -4.63 -6.60
CA ASP A 176 -23.47 -4.88 -6.25
C ASP A 176 -22.55 -3.77 -6.77
N GLU A 177 -22.77 -3.29 -8.00
CA GLU A 177 -22.05 -2.14 -8.56
C GLU A 177 -22.33 -0.84 -7.78
N GLN A 178 -23.59 -0.61 -7.40
CA GLN A 178 -23.99 0.55 -6.59
C GLN A 178 -23.40 0.51 -5.19
N ILE A 179 -23.39 -0.66 -4.53
CA ILE A 179 -22.77 -0.85 -3.22
C ILE A 179 -21.28 -0.54 -3.30
N HIS A 180 -20.55 -1.11 -4.27
CA HIS A 180 -19.13 -0.80 -4.45
C HIS A 180 -18.89 0.70 -4.66
N SER A 181 -19.70 1.34 -5.49
CA SER A 181 -19.62 2.78 -5.72
C SER A 181 -19.85 3.58 -4.44
N LEU A 182 -20.83 3.19 -3.63
CA LEU A 182 -21.16 3.84 -2.36
C LEU A 182 -20.04 3.66 -1.33
N VAL A 183 -19.51 2.45 -1.19
CA VAL A 183 -18.35 2.12 -0.33
C VAL A 183 -17.14 2.97 -0.73
N TYR A 184 -16.85 3.11 -2.02
CA TYR A 184 -15.76 3.97 -2.50
C TYR A 184 -15.97 5.45 -2.13
N GLN A 185 -17.19 6.00 -2.32
CA GLN A 185 -17.49 7.39 -1.94
C GLN A 185 -17.38 7.60 -0.43
N ILE A 186 -17.80 6.64 0.38
CA ILE A 186 -17.61 6.65 1.83
C ILE A 186 -16.10 6.67 2.15
N GLY A 187 -15.32 5.82 1.48
CA GLY A 187 -13.86 5.77 1.61
C GLY A 187 -13.17 7.12 1.35
N ILE A 188 -13.68 7.93 0.40
CA ILE A 188 -13.13 9.28 0.12
C ILE A 188 -13.19 10.17 1.36
N LEU A 189 -14.21 10.00 2.20
CA LEU A 189 -14.40 10.79 3.41
C LEU A 189 -13.69 10.18 4.62
N THR A 190 -13.76 8.85 4.78
CA THR A 190 -13.30 8.18 6.01
C THR A 190 -11.81 7.86 5.98
N ILE A 191 -11.22 7.48 4.84
CA ILE A 191 -9.81 7.07 4.77
C ILE A 191 -8.85 8.22 5.09
N PRO A 192 -8.98 9.43 4.52
CA PRO A 192 -8.12 10.56 4.90
C PRO A 192 -8.20 10.89 6.40
N HIS A 193 -9.40 10.82 6.97
CA HIS A 193 -9.61 11.02 8.40
C HIS A 193 -8.85 9.96 9.23
N GLN A 194 -8.99 8.69 8.87
CA GLN A 194 -8.24 7.59 9.51
C GLN A 194 -6.73 7.79 9.38
N ILE A 195 -6.20 8.15 8.20
CA ILE A 195 -4.77 8.47 7.99
C ILE A 195 -4.33 9.62 8.93
N GLY A 196 -5.19 10.62 9.13
CA GLY A 196 -4.99 11.68 10.11
C GLY A 196 -4.76 11.13 11.52
N GLN A 197 -5.54 10.14 11.96
CA GLN A 197 -5.34 9.48 13.26
C GLN A 197 -4.04 8.66 13.32
N TRP A 198 -3.58 8.09 12.20
CA TRP A 198 -2.28 7.41 12.11
C TRP A 198 -1.10 8.38 12.23
N LYS A 199 -1.28 9.65 11.87
CA LYS A 199 -0.27 10.70 12.02
C LYS A 199 0.24 10.75 13.46
N ASP A 200 -0.65 10.66 14.44
CA ASP A 200 -0.29 10.83 15.85
C ASP A 200 0.36 9.58 16.44
N LYS A 201 0.10 8.41 15.84
CA LYS A 201 0.58 7.10 16.31
C LYS A 201 1.93 6.70 15.72
N THR A 202 2.26 7.19 14.54
CA THR A 202 3.48 6.80 13.82
C THR A 202 4.67 7.68 14.21
N ARG A 203 5.86 7.51 13.60
CA ARG A 203 7.00 8.45 13.70
C ARG A 203 7.39 8.88 12.27
N PRO A 204 7.97 10.07 12.04
CA PRO A 204 8.52 10.40 10.72
C PRO A 204 9.55 9.34 10.29
N GLY A 205 9.53 8.99 9.00
CA GLY A 205 10.33 7.88 8.45
C GLY A 205 9.58 6.54 8.39
N TYR A 206 8.45 6.40 9.06
CA TYR A 206 7.56 5.24 8.90
C TYR A 206 6.63 5.45 7.71
N PHE A 207 6.12 4.35 7.15
CA PHE A 207 5.06 4.39 6.15
C PHE A 207 3.88 3.51 6.54
N ILE A 208 2.73 3.80 5.94
CA ILE A 208 1.51 2.99 6.02
C ILE A 208 1.41 2.17 4.72
N PRO A 209 1.31 0.83 4.80
CA PRO A 209 1.10 -0.04 3.64
C PRO A 209 -0.39 0.04 3.27
N PHE A 210 -0.72 0.88 2.28
CA PHE A 210 -2.08 1.34 2.07
C PHE A 210 -3.03 0.20 1.70
N HIS A 211 -2.58 -0.69 0.81
CA HIS A 211 -3.42 -1.77 0.32
C HIS A 211 -3.79 -2.77 1.42
N GLU A 212 -2.88 -3.01 2.35
CA GLU A 212 -3.04 -3.94 3.46
C GLU A 212 -3.87 -3.31 4.58
N VAL A 213 -3.59 -2.06 4.94
CA VAL A 213 -4.29 -1.38 6.04
C VAL A 213 -5.74 -1.09 5.68
N PHE A 214 -6.02 -0.69 4.45
CA PHE A 214 -7.36 -0.33 3.98
C PHE A 214 -8.02 -1.42 3.12
N ALA A 215 -7.54 -2.66 3.22
CA ALA A 215 -8.13 -3.81 2.51
C ALA A 215 -9.58 -4.05 2.93
N ALA A 216 -9.89 -3.84 4.22
CA ALA A 216 -11.25 -3.96 4.74
C ALA A 216 -12.11 -2.77 4.31
N ASP A 217 -11.57 -1.54 4.36
CA ASP A 217 -12.34 -0.33 4.02
C ASP A 217 -12.67 -0.21 2.52
N LEU A 218 -11.82 -0.76 1.65
CA LEU A 218 -11.98 -0.79 0.20
C LEU A 218 -11.61 -2.19 -0.30
N PRO A 219 -12.56 -3.14 -0.39
CA PRO A 219 -12.27 -4.53 -0.73
C PRO A 219 -11.66 -4.71 -2.14
N LEU A 220 -12.06 -3.88 -3.11
CA LEU A 220 -11.55 -3.92 -4.47
C LEU A 220 -10.18 -3.26 -4.60
N ALA A 221 -9.22 -3.98 -5.17
CA ALA A 221 -7.86 -3.47 -5.38
C ALA A 221 -7.82 -2.21 -6.27
N ALA A 222 -8.63 -2.19 -7.33
CA ALA A 222 -8.74 -1.05 -8.24
C ALA A 222 -9.22 0.23 -7.53
N ASP A 223 -10.12 0.09 -6.54
CA ASP A 223 -10.60 1.23 -5.75
C ASP A 223 -9.53 1.74 -4.79
N ARG A 224 -8.69 0.84 -4.24
CA ARG A 224 -7.52 1.24 -3.44
C ARG A 224 -6.50 2.02 -4.27
N ASP A 225 -6.22 1.57 -5.50
CA ASP A 225 -5.35 2.29 -6.44
C ASP A 225 -5.91 3.68 -6.77
N ARG A 226 -7.23 3.74 -7.05
CA ARG A 226 -7.94 4.98 -7.34
C ARG A 226 -7.92 5.94 -6.15
N MET A 227 -8.08 5.41 -4.93
CA MET A 227 -8.01 6.18 -3.69
C MET A 227 -6.60 6.74 -3.45
N LEU A 228 -5.56 5.93 -3.62
CA LEU A 228 -4.17 6.41 -3.52
C LEU A 228 -3.87 7.52 -4.51
N LYS A 229 -4.33 7.36 -5.75
CA LYS A 229 -4.20 8.40 -6.78
C LYS A 229 -4.95 9.66 -6.37
N TYR A 230 -6.19 9.56 -5.91
CA TYR A 230 -6.96 10.69 -5.41
C TYR A 230 -6.22 11.42 -4.28
N ILE A 231 -5.75 10.69 -3.27
CA ILE A 231 -4.97 11.23 -2.16
C ILE A 231 -3.69 11.93 -2.65
N SER A 232 -2.98 11.35 -3.63
CA SER A 232 -1.77 11.96 -4.20
C SER A 232 -2.03 13.28 -4.94
N LEU A 233 -3.25 13.45 -5.48
CA LEU A 233 -3.70 14.66 -6.17
C LEU A 233 -4.25 15.72 -5.21
N THR A 234 -4.46 15.38 -3.94
CA THR A 234 -5.07 16.27 -2.93
C THR A 234 -4.28 16.22 -1.62
N PRO A 235 -2.99 16.64 -1.64
CA PRO A 235 -2.08 16.48 -0.51
C PRO A 235 -2.53 17.22 0.76
N GLU A 236 -3.39 18.24 0.65
CA GLU A 236 -3.96 18.93 1.82
C GLU A 236 -4.89 18.05 2.69
N LEU A 237 -5.34 16.89 2.18
CA LEU A 237 -6.17 15.95 2.92
C LEU A 237 -5.38 15.18 3.98
N ILE A 238 -4.10 14.91 3.73
CA ILE A 238 -3.25 14.07 4.59
C ILE A 238 -1.95 14.78 4.96
N GLU A 239 -2.07 15.95 5.58
CA GLU A 239 -0.92 16.78 5.95
C GLU A 239 0.09 15.99 6.82
N GLY A 240 1.35 15.92 6.36
CA GLY A 240 2.41 15.17 7.04
C GLY A 240 2.70 13.81 6.41
N PHE A 241 2.06 13.48 5.29
CA PHE A 241 2.30 12.25 4.54
C PHE A 241 2.62 12.52 3.07
N PHE A 242 3.54 11.71 2.54
CA PHE A 242 3.91 11.65 1.13
C PHE A 242 3.40 10.33 0.55
N THR A 243 2.70 10.39 -0.58
CA THR A 243 2.08 9.23 -1.22
C THR A 243 2.98 8.65 -2.31
N ASP A 244 3.41 7.40 -2.13
CA ASP A 244 4.05 6.59 -3.15
C ASP A 244 3.02 5.65 -3.78
N VAL A 245 2.34 6.13 -4.83
CA VAL A 245 1.25 5.42 -5.51
C VAL A 245 1.72 4.11 -6.14
N GLU A 246 2.95 4.07 -6.67
CA GLU A 246 3.50 2.88 -7.35
C GLU A 246 3.65 1.69 -6.42
N ASN A 247 4.04 1.95 -5.17
CA ASN A 247 4.28 0.93 -4.16
C ASN A 247 3.11 0.78 -3.17
N GLY A 248 2.07 1.59 -3.29
CA GLY A 248 0.96 1.61 -2.34
C GLY A 248 1.35 2.03 -0.93
N ARG A 249 2.26 3.01 -0.77
CA ARG A 249 2.81 3.40 0.54
C ARG A 249 2.57 4.87 0.85
N LEU A 250 2.18 5.17 2.10
CA LEU A 250 2.09 6.54 2.62
C LEU A 250 3.21 6.81 3.62
N TYR A 251 4.25 7.54 3.22
CA TYR A 251 5.39 7.85 4.06
C TYR A 251 5.13 9.07 4.93
N ARG A 252 5.32 8.96 6.24
CA ARG A 252 5.20 10.10 7.16
C ARG A 252 6.46 10.94 7.14
N TYR A 253 6.29 12.25 6.95
CA TYR A 253 7.33 13.26 7.12
C TYR A 253 7.02 14.18 8.32
N SER A 254 8.04 14.90 8.75
CA SER A 254 7.94 15.93 9.79
C SER A 254 7.34 17.21 9.24
N THR A 255 6.24 17.69 9.82
CA THR A 255 5.67 19.00 9.47
C THR A 255 6.62 20.17 9.82
N SER A 256 7.50 20.00 10.82
CA SER A 256 8.50 21.01 11.18
C SER A 256 9.57 21.16 10.09
N PRO A 257 9.75 22.35 9.50
CA PRO A 257 10.78 22.60 8.47
C PRO A 257 12.20 22.47 9.03
N PHE A 258 12.42 22.84 10.29
CA PHE A 258 13.73 22.69 10.93
C PHE A 258 14.13 21.21 11.05
N ARG A 259 13.21 20.34 11.48
CA ARG A 259 13.49 18.90 11.56
C ARG A 259 13.78 18.30 10.19
N ARG A 260 13.06 18.73 9.15
CA ARG A 260 13.33 18.34 7.75
C ARG A 260 14.74 18.75 7.31
N LEU A 261 15.18 19.96 7.66
CA LEU A 261 16.54 20.42 7.40
C LEU A 261 17.59 19.63 8.19
N VAL A 262 17.30 19.29 9.45
CA VAL A 262 18.18 18.42 10.27
C VAL A 262 18.30 17.04 9.63
N SER A 263 17.22 16.43 9.17
CA SER A 263 17.25 15.14 8.47
C SER A 263 18.13 15.19 7.22
N LEU A 264 18.00 16.26 6.41
CA LEU A 264 18.89 16.50 5.28
C LEU A 264 20.37 16.62 5.72
N GLY A 265 20.64 17.43 6.75
CA GLY A 265 21.99 17.58 7.31
C GLY A 265 22.56 16.26 7.81
N MET A 266 21.74 15.41 8.43
CA MET A 266 22.14 14.08 8.91
C MET A 266 22.44 13.12 7.75
N VAL A 267 21.71 13.18 6.63
CA VAL A 267 22.05 12.39 5.43
C VAL A 267 23.39 12.85 4.84
N ILE A 268 23.62 14.16 4.75
CA ILE A 268 24.90 14.71 4.28
C ILE A 268 26.04 14.28 5.22
N LEU A 269 25.83 14.35 6.52
CA LEU A 269 26.79 13.89 7.53
C LEU A 269 27.05 12.38 7.41
N ALA A 270 26.01 11.56 7.24
CA ALA A 270 26.15 10.11 7.06
C ALA A 270 26.97 9.78 5.80
N LEU A 271 26.72 10.49 4.69
CA LEU A 271 27.50 10.36 3.46
C LEU A 271 28.97 10.77 3.66
N ALA A 272 29.22 11.88 4.36
CA ALA A 272 30.57 12.34 4.68
C ALA A 272 31.31 11.34 5.58
N LEU A 273 30.65 10.80 6.61
CA LEU A 273 31.18 9.77 7.50
C LEU A 273 31.49 8.49 6.74
N ALA A 274 30.56 8.02 5.90
CA ALA A 274 30.75 6.85 5.05
C ALA A 274 31.99 7.01 4.15
N THR A 275 32.11 8.16 3.50
CA THR A 275 33.28 8.50 2.67
C THR A 275 34.57 8.57 3.50
N GLY A 276 34.50 9.14 4.71
CA GLY A 276 35.59 9.18 5.67
C GLY A 276 36.04 7.79 6.11
N ILE A 277 35.11 6.85 6.33
CA ILE A 277 35.42 5.45 6.65
C ILE A 277 36.17 4.78 5.50
N VAL A 278 35.71 4.97 4.26
CA VAL A 278 36.39 4.45 3.06
C VAL A 278 37.83 4.98 2.96
N ALA A 279 38.02 6.28 3.22
CA ALA A 279 39.35 6.88 3.22
C ALA A 279 40.22 6.37 4.37
N ALA A 280 39.71 6.37 5.61
CA ALA A 280 40.42 5.93 6.80
C ALA A 280 40.85 4.45 6.72
N ALA A 281 40.05 3.60 6.09
CA ALA A 281 40.38 2.21 5.83
C ALA A 281 41.68 2.02 5.03
N CYS A 282 42.07 2.99 4.18
CA CYS A 282 43.33 2.95 3.44
C CYS A 282 44.55 3.32 4.30
N PHE A 283 44.34 3.96 5.45
CA PHE A 283 45.40 4.45 6.34
C PHE A 283 45.54 3.66 7.64
N ILE A 284 44.55 2.81 7.98
CA ILE A 284 44.53 2.06 9.25
C ILE A 284 45.76 1.15 9.45
N ASN A 285 46.34 0.64 8.35
CA ASN A 285 47.51 -0.24 8.39
C ASN A 285 48.83 0.46 7.97
N LYS A 286 48.93 1.78 8.05
CA LYS A 286 50.12 2.52 7.62
C LYS A 286 51.42 2.03 8.28
N ASN A 287 51.34 1.53 9.51
CA ASN A 287 52.49 1.06 10.30
C ASN A 287 52.59 -0.48 10.37
N GLY A 288 51.80 -1.22 9.58
CA GLY A 288 51.79 -2.68 9.65
C GLY A 288 51.10 -3.27 10.89
N SER A 289 50.31 -2.47 11.62
CA SER A 289 49.66 -2.87 12.87
C SER A 289 48.57 -3.94 12.70
N ILE A 290 48.01 -4.10 11.49
CA ILE A 290 46.97 -5.08 11.20
C ILE A 290 47.52 -6.07 10.16
N PRO A 291 47.95 -7.28 10.60
CA PRO A 291 48.40 -8.32 9.68
C PRO A 291 47.33 -8.64 8.64
N ALA A 292 47.75 -8.75 7.37
CA ALA A 292 46.88 -9.09 6.23
C ALA A 292 45.75 -8.09 5.91
N TRP A 293 45.82 -6.84 6.38
CA TRP A 293 44.89 -5.81 5.91
C TRP A 293 45.12 -5.51 4.41
N PRO A 294 44.09 -5.54 3.56
CA PRO A 294 44.27 -5.54 2.10
C PRO A 294 44.46 -4.15 1.47
N LEU A 295 44.27 -3.07 2.23
CA LEU A 295 44.31 -1.71 1.70
C LEU A 295 45.57 -0.97 2.14
N ALA A 296 46.23 -0.31 1.19
CA ALA A 296 47.34 0.60 1.44
C ALA A 296 46.95 2.06 1.15
N PRO A 297 47.72 3.06 1.63
CA PRO A 297 47.48 4.46 1.30
C PRO A 297 47.42 4.76 -0.21
N ALA A 298 48.15 3.99 -1.02
CA ALA A 298 48.16 4.11 -2.47
C ALA A 298 46.83 3.69 -3.14
N ASP A 299 45.98 2.93 -2.44
CA ASP A 299 44.68 2.48 -2.96
C ASP A 299 43.56 3.50 -2.76
N LEU A 300 43.81 4.59 -2.02
CA LEU A 300 42.81 5.62 -1.73
C LEU A 300 42.07 6.13 -2.98
N PRO A 301 42.74 6.51 -4.08
CA PRO A 301 42.02 6.98 -5.28
C PRO A 301 41.10 5.92 -5.88
N LYS A 302 41.53 4.64 -5.88
CA LYS A 302 40.72 3.52 -6.38
C LYS A 302 39.50 3.27 -5.49
N MET A 303 39.69 3.30 -4.16
CA MET A 303 38.62 3.12 -3.19
C MET A 303 37.58 4.23 -3.28
N LEU A 304 38.01 5.48 -3.38
CA LEU A 304 37.10 6.62 -3.56
C LEU A 304 36.37 6.55 -4.92
N MET A 305 37.03 6.11 -5.98
CA MET A 305 36.40 5.91 -7.29
C MET A 305 35.35 4.78 -7.24
N GLY A 306 35.67 3.65 -6.61
CA GLY A 306 34.74 2.53 -6.40
C GLY A 306 33.54 2.94 -5.54
N TRP A 307 33.77 3.69 -4.47
CA TRP A 307 32.71 4.27 -3.64
C TRP A 307 31.82 5.22 -4.43
N GLY A 308 32.41 6.14 -5.20
CA GLY A 308 31.68 7.05 -6.08
C GLY A 308 30.84 6.30 -7.12
N ALA A 309 31.33 5.19 -7.66
CA ALA A 309 30.59 4.34 -8.60
C ALA A 309 29.37 3.66 -7.95
N ILE A 310 29.50 3.18 -6.70
CA ILE A 310 28.37 2.64 -5.92
C ILE A 310 27.31 3.72 -5.70
N LEU A 311 27.71 4.91 -5.24
CA LEU A 311 26.81 6.04 -5.04
C LEU A 311 26.12 6.48 -6.34
N ALA A 312 26.84 6.48 -7.46
CA ALA A 312 26.26 6.76 -8.77
C ALA A 312 25.22 5.72 -9.17
N GLY A 313 25.49 4.43 -8.94
CA GLY A 313 24.53 3.34 -9.14
C GLY A 313 23.24 3.56 -8.36
N MET A 314 23.37 3.84 -7.06
CA MET A 314 22.21 4.17 -6.20
C MET A 314 21.46 5.41 -6.69
N GLY A 315 22.17 6.45 -7.11
CA GLY A 315 21.57 7.68 -7.65
C GLY A 315 20.76 7.44 -8.93
N VAL A 316 21.24 6.56 -9.82
CA VAL A 316 20.51 6.17 -11.04
C VAL A 316 19.16 5.53 -10.71
N HIS A 317 19.08 4.67 -9.69
CA HIS A 317 17.79 4.10 -9.27
C HIS A 317 16.79 5.17 -8.81
N VAL A 318 17.25 6.14 -8.03
CA VAL A 318 16.40 7.25 -7.57
C VAL A 318 15.92 8.10 -8.75
N VAL A 319 16.81 8.41 -9.70
CA VAL A 319 16.46 9.20 -10.89
C VAL A 319 15.51 8.43 -11.81
N VAL A 320 15.77 7.15 -12.08
CA VAL A 320 14.91 6.30 -12.92
C VAL A 320 13.54 6.11 -12.29
N GLY A 321 13.48 5.82 -10.99
CA GLY A 321 12.22 5.73 -10.25
C GLY A 321 11.44 7.05 -10.28
N SER A 322 12.13 8.17 -10.08
CA SER A 322 11.49 9.49 -10.16
C SER A 322 11.02 9.85 -11.58
N ALA A 323 11.77 9.47 -12.61
CA ALA A 323 11.37 9.65 -14.00
C ALA A 323 10.17 8.77 -14.38
N LYS A 324 10.10 7.52 -13.88
CA LYS A 324 8.93 6.64 -14.04
C LYS A 324 7.70 7.27 -13.38
N ARG A 325 7.81 7.75 -12.13
CA ARG A 325 6.73 8.45 -11.43
C ARG A 325 6.27 9.70 -12.16
N SER A 326 7.20 10.50 -12.67
CA SER A 326 6.86 11.69 -13.45
C SER A 326 6.06 11.35 -14.72
N LYS A 327 6.36 10.22 -15.37
CA LYS A 327 5.60 9.75 -16.53
C LYS A 327 4.21 9.24 -16.18
N THR A 328 4.02 8.59 -15.03
CA THR A 328 2.72 8.05 -14.62
C THR A 328 1.79 9.13 -14.03
N GLN A 329 2.33 10.23 -13.53
CA GLN A 329 1.57 11.29 -12.84
C GLN A 329 1.04 12.43 -13.75
N ASN A 330 1.04 12.28 -15.09
CA ASN A 330 0.38 13.19 -16.06
C ASN A 330 0.44 14.70 -15.71
N GLY A 331 1.64 15.25 -15.49
CA GLY A 331 1.86 16.69 -15.51
C GLY A 331 1.81 17.42 -14.16
N MET A 332 1.93 16.73 -13.03
CA MET A 332 2.16 17.42 -11.75
C MET A 332 3.52 18.14 -11.70
N PRO A 333 3.60 19.35 -11.11
CA PRO A 333 4.82 20.16 -11.07
C PRO A 333 5.99 19.46 -10.37
N SER A 334 7.21 19.87 -10.73
CA SER A 334 8.43 19.12 -10.46
C SER A 334 8.83 19.00 -8.98
N VAL A 335 9.19 17.77 -8.63
CA VAL A 335 9.73 17.17 -7.38
C VAL A 335 10.75 17.99 -6.55
N LEU A 336 11.32 19.08 -7.06
CA LEU A 336 12.46 19.75 -6.41
C LEU A 336 12.12 20.38 -5.05
N MET A 337 10.94 20.99 -4.89
CA MET A 337 10.52 21.51 -3.58
C MET A 337 10.19 20.39 -2.60
N ASP A 338 9.88 19.20 -3.10
CA ASP A 338 9.55 18.02 -2.30
C ASP A 338 10.77 17.18 -1.93
N LEU A 339 11.96 17.48 -2.44
CA LEU A 339 13.15 16.68 -2.18
C LEU A 339 13.47 16.61 -0.68
N ILE A 340 13.36 17.73 0.05
CA ILE A 340 13.61 17.75 1.49
C ILE A 340 12.54 16.93 2.24
N LEU A 341 11.29 16.96 1.78
CA LEU A 341 10.20 16.15 2.33
C LEU A 341 10.48 14.66 2.11
N ILE A 342 10.85 14.28 0.89
CA ILE A 342 11.18 12.89 0.53
C ILE A 342 12.36 12.39 1.35
N ILE A 343 13.41 13.20 1.52
CA ILE A 343 14.58 12.83 2.33
C ILE A 343 14.20 12.61 3.79
N ASP A 344 13.37 13.48 4.37
CA ASP A 344 12.90 13.30 5.75
C ASP A 344 12.01 12.05 5.89
N ALA A 345 11.11 11.84 4.93
CA ALA A 345 10.21 10.70 4.90
C ALA A 345 10.91 9.35 4.66
N ARG A 346 12.06 9.36 3.96
CA ARG A 346 12.87 8.18 3.63
C ARG A 346 14.23 8.16 4.32
N PHE A 347 14.40 8.93 5.40
CA PHE A 347 15.69 9.08 6.08
C PHE A 347 16.33 7.73 6.45
N GLY A 348 15.54 6.85 7.09
CA GLY A 348 16.02 5.52 7.51
C GLY A 348 16.40 4.63 6.32
N GLU A 349 15.60 4.64 5.26
CA GLU A 349 15.88 3.88 4.02
C GLU A 349 17.19 4.37 3.38
N ILE A 350 17.40 5.68 3.28
CA ILE A 350 18.61 6.27 2.69
C ILE A 350 19.86 5.88 3.50
N VAL A 351 19.80 6.01 4.83
CA VAL A 351 20.93 5.66 5.72
C VAL A 351 21.24 4.16 5.65
N MET A 352 20.21 3.31 5.59
CA MET A 352 20.37 1.87 5.42
C MET A 352 21.04 1.55 4.07
N LYS A 353 20.58 2.17 2.98
CA LYS A 353 21.19 2.03 1.65
C LYS A 353 22.65 2.45 1.64
N LEU A 354 23.00 3.58 2.27
CA LEU A 354 24.40 4.01 2.42
C LEU A 354 25.25 3.00 3.19
N THR A 355 24.71 2.46 4.30
CA THR A 355 25.39 1.47 5.13
C THR A 355 25.64 0.17 4.36
N LEU A 356 24.65 -0.30 3.62
CA LEU A 356 24.78 -1.50 2.79
C LEU A 356 25.70 -1.29 1.59
N GLY A 357 25.71 -0.09 1.00
CA GLY A 357 26.71 0.30 0.02
C GLY A 357 28.14 0.19 0.57
N LEU A 358 28.38 0.63 1.81
CA LEU A 358 29.68 0.45 2.48
C LEU A 358 30.03 -1.03 2.68
N ILE A 359 29.09 -1.82 3.20
CA ILE A 359 29.29 -3.26 3.41
C ILE A 359 29.61 -3.95 2.07
N GLY A 360 28.87 -3.60 1.01
CA GLY A 360 29.10 -4.12 -0.35
C GLY A 360 30.48 -3.77 -0.89
N LEU A 361 30.92 -2.52 -0.74
CA LEU A 361 32.26 -2.08 -1.15
C LEU A 361 33.34 -2.89 -0.43
N PHE A 362 33.29 -2.95 0.90
CA PHE A 362 34.30 -3.66 1.68
C PHE A 362 34.24 -5.17 1.46
N GLY A 363 33.05 -5.76 1.31
CA GLY A 363 32.89 -7.16 0.95
C GLY A 363 33.59 -7.48 -0.37
N LEU A 364 33.40 -6.64 -1.38
CA LEU A 364 34.05 -6.79 -2.69
C LEU A 364 35.58 -6.65 -2.61
N VAL A 365 36.08 -5.68 -1.85
CA VAL A 365 37.52 -5.54 -1.58
C VAL A 365 38.08 -6.78 -0.89
N MET A 366 37.41 -7.28 0.15
CA MET A 366 37.86 -8.45 0.89
C MET A 366 37.85 -9.69 0.01
N ILE A 367 36.81 -9.92 -0.81
CA ILE A 367 36.75 -11.04 -1.75
C ILE A 367 37.84 -10.95 -2.82
N SER A 368 38.11 -9.75 -3.35
CA SER A 368 39.13 -9.56 -4.40
C SER A 368 40.57 -9.71 -3.90
N THR A 369 40.81 -9.47 -2.60
CA THR A 369 42.15 -9.49 -2.00
C THR A 369 42.45 -10.76 -1.23
N THR A 370 41.44 -11.37 -0.62
CA THR A 370 41.60 -12.67 0.02
C THR A 370 41.76 -13.73 -1.08
N ARG A 371 42.92 -14.40 -1.09
CA ARG A 371 43.06 -15.72 -1.70
C ARG A 371 42.28 -16.73 -0.86
N LEU A 372 40.96 -16.53 -0.72
CA LEU A 372 40.11 -17.49 -0.03
C LEU A 372 40.32 -18.84 -0.72
N PRO A 373 40.58 -19.93 0.03
CA PRO A 373 40.70 -21.26 -0.57
C PRO A 373 39.45 -21.63 -1.38
N VAL A 374 38.28 -21.04 -1.08
CA VAL A 374 37.06 -21.18 -1.88
C VAL A 374 37.20 -20.57 -3.28
N ALA A 375 37.91 -19.46 -3.45
CA ALA A 375 38.23 -18.93 -4.78
C ALA A 375 39.14 -19.90 -5.55
N ASN A 376 40.07 -20.57 -4.87
CA ASN A 376 40.84 -21.65 -5.48
C ASN A 376 39.94 -22.87 -5.80
N VAL A 377 38.95 -23.21 -4.97
CA VAL A 377 37.98 -24.29 -5.27
C VAL A 377 37.11 -23.93 -6.48
N LEU A 378 36.54 -22.72 -6.54
CA LEU A 378 35.72 -22.28 -7.68
C LEU A 378 36.56 -22.17 -8.96
N ASN A 379 37.78 -21.66 -8.86
CA ASN A 379 38.72 -21.56 -9.98
C ASN A 379 39.18 -22.96 -10.43
N ASN A 380 39.37 -23.91 -9.50
CA ASN A 380 39.65 -25.32 -9.81
C ASN A 380 38.45 -26.00 -10.46
N VAL A 381 37.22 -25.73 -10.00
CA VAL A 381 35.98 -26.25 -10.60
C VAL A 381 35.76 -25.67 -11.99
N LEU A 382 35.98 -24.36 -12.18
CA LEU A 382 35.88 -23.71 -13.49
C LEU A 382 36.99 -24.15 -14.45
N GLN A 383 38.22 -24.36 -13.96
CA GLN A 383 39.31 -24.93 -14.75
C GLN A 383 39.09 -26.41 -15.11
N GLN A 384 38.41 -27.18 -14.25
CA GLN A 384 38.00 -28.55 -14.58
C GLN A 384 36.81 -28.59 -15.54
N ALA A 385 35.94 -27.57 -15.52
CA ALA A 385 34.79 -27.47 -16.41
C ALA A 385 35.13 -26.93 -17.82
N VAL A 386 36.30 -26.32 -18.01
CA VAL A 386 36.75 -25.80 -19.32
C VAL A 386 38.05 -26.49 -19.73
N PRO A 387 37.99 -27.61 -20.50
CA PRO A 387 39.20 -28.27 -20.95
C PRO A 387 39.93 -27.43 -22.00
N ALA A 388 41.15 -27.04 -21.63
CA ALA A 388 42.28 -26.71 -22.51
C ALA A 388 41.98 -25.83 -23.74
N VAL A 389 41.86 -24.53 -23.53
CA VAL A 389 42.20 -23.54 -24.57
C VAL A 389 43.51 -22.87 -24.18
N GLY A 390 44.58 -23.27 -24.88
CA GLY A 390 45.74 -22.43 -25.19
C GLY A 390 46.69 -22.07 -24.05
N ASN A 391 47.89 -22.65 -24.10
CA ASN A 391 49.03 -22.29 -23.26
C ASN A 391 49.38 -20.79 -23.34
N GLY A 392 49.45 -20.17 -22.16
CA GLY A 392 50.50 -19.21 -21.84
C GLY A 392 50.24 -17.76 -22.24
N THR A 393 49.58 -17.03 -21.35
CA THR A 393 50.07 -15.72 -20.84
C THR A 393 49.35 -15.40 -19.53
N ALA A 394 50.08 -14.80 -18.58
CA ALA A 394 49.69 -14.53 -17.20
C ALA A 394 48.21 -14.18 -16.99
N GLN A 395 47.53 -14.92 -16.10
CA GLN A 395 46.25 -14.48 -15.57
C GLN A 395 46.48 -13.14 -14.84
N PRO A 396 45.91 -12.02 -15.29
CA PRO A 396 46.01 -10.77 -14.55
C PRO A 396 45.37 -10.99 -13.17
N SER A 397 46.11 -10.61 -12.12
CA SER A 397 45.66 -10.70 -10.74
C SER A 397 44.24 -10.14 -10.61
N LEU A 398 43.33 -10.88 -9.96
CA LEU A 398 41.94 -10.47 -9.71
C LEU A 398 41.79 -9.07 -9.08
N ILE A 399 42.85 -8.53 -8.48
CA ILE A 399 42.93 -7.15 -7.98
C ILE A 399 42.74 -6.10 -9.10
N THR A 400 43.03 -6.42 -10.37
CA THR A 400 42.72 -5.52 -11.51
C THR A 400 41.25 -5.57 -11.94
N GLN A 401 40.44 -6.48 -11.38
CA GLN A 401 39.04 -6.69 -11.79
C GLN A 401 38.01 -5.93 -10.94
N VAL A 402 38.42 -5.17 -9.92
CA VAL A 402 37.53 -4.18 -9.29
C VAL A 402 37.47 -2.96 -10.20
N THR A 403 36.75 -3.10 -11.31
CA THR A 403 36.48 -2.00 -12.22
C THR A 403 35.38 -1.11 -11.62
N PRO A 404 35.36 0.19 -11.94
CA PRO A 404 34.24 1.07 -11.61
C PRO A 404 32.89 0.50 -12.07
N LEU A 405 32.88 -0.28 -13.17
CA LEU A 405 31.70 -0.97 -13.67
C LEU A 405 31.20 -2.05 -12.69
N ASN A 406 32.09 -2.88 -12.12
CA ASN A 406 31.69 -3.89 -11.14
C ASN A 406 31.17 -3.23 -9.86
N ALA A 407 31.81 -2.15 -9.40
CA ALA A 407 31.34 -1.38 -8.24
C ALA A 407 29.95 -0.74 -8.51
N PHE A 408 29.74 -0.20 -9.71
CA PHE A 408 28.44 0.32 -10.15
C PHE A 408 27.36 -0.77 -10.14
N LEU A 409 27.64 -1.96 -10.70
CA LEU A 409 26.70 -3.09 -10.73
C LEU A 409 26.38 -3.61 -9.32
N VAL A 410 27.36 -3.62 -8.41
CA VAL A 410 27.10 -3.93 -6.99
C VAL A 410 26.16 -2.90 -6.39
N GLY A 411 26.43 -1.60 -6.57
CA GLY A 411 25.53 -0.54 -6.11
C GLY A 411 24.11 -0.67 -6.67
N TYR A 412 24.00 -1.01 -7.95
CA TYR A 412 22.73 -1.27 -8.64
C TYR A 412 21.98 -2.48 -8.04
N SER A 413 22.66 -3.63 -7.92
CA SER A 413 22.04 -4.86 -7.39
C SER A 413 21.66 -4.76 -5.91
N LEU A 414 22.45 -4.04 -5.10
CA LEU A 414 22.16 -3.83 -3.68
C LEU A 414 20.85 -3.07 -3.49
N ASP A 415 20.52 -2.10 -4.34
CA ASP A 415 19.26 -1.36 -4.24
C ASP A 415 18.04 -2.30 -4.35
N SER A 416 18.05 -3.21 -5.34
CA SER A 416 16.98 -4.21 -5.51
C SER A 416 16.91 -5.22 -4.36
N ILE A 417 18.06 -5.64 -3.83
CA ILE A 417 18.11 -6.54 -2.66
C ILE A 417 17.51 -5.84 -1.44
N ILE A 418 17.84 -4.57 -1.22
CA ILE A 418 17.33 -3.77 -0.10
C ILE A 418 15.84 -3.58 -0.19
N GLU A 419 15.32 -3.34 -1.39
CA GLU A 419 13.89 -3.22 -1.63
C GLU A 419 13.17 -4.53 -1.30
N LEU A 420 13.72 -5.67 -1.73
CA LEU A 420 13.16 -7.00 -1.46
C LEU A 420 13.21 -7.39 0.04
N PHE A 421 14.33 -7.13 0.73
CA PHE A 421 14.42 -7.43 2.17
C PHE A 421 13.69 -6.42 3.03
N GLY A 422 13.69 -5.14 2.62
CA GLY A 422 12.96 -4.06 3.28
C GLY A 422 11.46 -4.36 3.30
N THR A 423 10.87 -4.65 2.14
CA THR A 423 9.47 -5.07 2.03
C THR A 423 9.16 -6.27 2.92
N SER A 424 9.99 -7.32 2.92
CA SER A 424 9.80 -8.52 3.74
C SER A 424 9.88 -8.26 5.25
N MET A 425 10.91 -7.53 5.71
CA MET A 425 11.08 -7.19 7.13
C MET A 425 9.96 -6.27 7.62
N GLU A 426 9.50 -5.35 6.76
CA GLU A 426 8.42 -4.43 7.06
C GLU A 426 7.09 -5.18 7.25
N SER A 427 6.74 -6.08 6.31
CA SER A 427 5.55 -6.94 6.44
C SER A 427 5.57 -7.73 7.74
N ALA A 428 6.72 -8.28 8.13
CA ALA A 428 6.87 -9.00 9.39
C ALA A 428 6.71 -8.09 10.63
N SER A 429 7.22 -6.86 10.58
CA SER A 429 7.12 -5.90 11.68
C SER A 429 5.68 -5.38 11.89
N GLN A 430 4.94 -5.21 10.81
CA GLN A 430 3.58 -4.68 10.83
C GLN A 430 2.58 -5.70 11.37
N VAL A 431 2.70 -6.97 10.96
CA VAL A 431 1.94 -8.08 11.57
C VAL A 431 2.09 -8.07 13.09
N LYS A 432 3.30 -7.78 13.60
CA LYS A 432 3.55 -7.70 15.04
C LYS A 432 2.94 -6.47 15.72
N SER A 433 2.80 -5.35 15.01
CA SER A 433 2.19 -4.12 15.54
C SER A 433 0.66 -4.13 15.52
N LEU A 434 0.07 -4.92 14.63
CA LEU A 434 -1.38 -5.05 14.48
C LEU A 434 -1.99 -6.05 15.47
N ILE A 435 -1.19 -6.87 16.16
CA ILE A 435 -1.67 -7.68 17.28
C ILE A 435 -1.92 -6.73 18.46
N PRO A 436 -3.17 -6.43 18.84
CA PRO A 436 -3.44 -5.65 20.03
C PRO A 436 -2.79 -6.39 21.20
N LYS A 437 -1.94 -5.70 21.96
CA LYS A 437 -1.43 -6.23 23.21
C LYS A 437 -2.65 -6.45 24.11
N GLY A 438 -3.11 -7.70 24.20
CA GLY A 438 -4.25 -8.08 25.02
C GLY A 438 -4.08 -7.49 26.42
N GLY A 439 -5.00 -6.60 26.78
CA GLY A 439 -5.17 -6.06 28.12
C GLY A 439 -6.07 -6.96 28.94
#